data_AF-A0A016TBD1-F1
#
_entry.id   AF-A0A016TBD1-F1
#
_cell.length_a   1.000
_cell.length_b   1.000
_cell.length_c   1.000
_cell.angle_alpha   90.00
_cell.angle_beta   90.00
_cell.angle_gamma   90.00
#
_symmetry.space_group_name_H-M   'P 1'
#
loop_
_entity.id
_entity.type
_entity.pdbx_description
1 polymer ?
#
loop_
_entity_poly.entity_id
_entity_poly.type
_entity_poly.pdbx_seq_one_letter_code
_entity_poly.pdbx_strand_id
1 'polypeptide(L)'
;MAASNLGEQLGAQLVKAAQIMEEHIDNEMNRLENMDEDELEIIRRRRVEELKKIQKAKAEMLSHGHGKYEEVADEKEFFEATKKSKNVVCLFYLDGNMR
;
A
#
# COMPACT_ATOMS: atom_id res chain seq x y z
N MET A 1 -24.05 8.54 43.96
CA MET A 1 -22.85 7.95 44.59
C MET A 1 -22.25 6.80 43.78
N ALA A 2 -23.03 5.86 43.21
CA ALA A 2 -22.46 4.77 42.39
C ALA A 2 -22.06 5.20 40.95
N ALA A 3 -22.82 6.10 40.33
CA ALA A 3 -22.56 6.56 38.96
C ALA A 3 -21.30 7.45 38.83
N SER A 4 -20.95 8.20 39.88
CA SER A 4 -19.72 9.01 39.94
C SER A 4 -18.46 8.14 39.99
N ASN A 5 -18.51 7.04 40.74
CA ASN A 5 -17.40 6.09 40.89
C ASN A 5 -17.09 5.34 39.58
N LEU A 6 -18.12 5.02 38.78
CA LEU A 6 -17.94 4.38 37.47
C LEU A 6 -17.26 5.32 36.46
N GLY A 7 -17.64 6.60 36.45
CA GLY A 7 -17.02 7.61 35.60
C GLY A 7 -15.54 7.84 35.94
N GLU A 8 -15.21 7.88 37.23
CA GLU A 8 -13.82 7.99 37.73
C GLU A 8 -12.98 6.76 37.36
N GLN A 9 -13.54 5.55 37.50
CA GLN A 9 -12.88 4.31 37.10
C GLN A 9 -12.62 4.26 35.58
N LEU A 10 -13.57 4.70 34.76
CA LEU A 10 -13.41 4.77 33.31
C LEU A 10 -12.34 5.80 32.91
N GLY A 11 -12.34 6.97 33.57
CA GLY A 11 -11.33 8.01 33.37
C GLY A 11 -9.92 7.53 33.73
N ALA A 12 -9.77 6.82 34.85
CA ALA A 12 -8.49 6.24 35.25
C ALA A 12 -7.98 5.18 34.25
N GLN A 13 -8.88 4.35 33.70
CA GLN A 13 -8.51 3.39 32.66
C GLN A 13 -8.08 4.06 31.36
N LEU A 14 -8.76 5.14 30.94
CA LEU A 14 -8.38 5.91 29.76
C LEU A 14 -7.02 6.59 29.93
N VAL A 15 -6.76 7.20 31.09
CA VAL A 15 -5.45 7.80 31.39
C VAL A 15 -4.36 6.74 31.36
N LYS A 16 -4.59 5.57 31.96
CA LYS A 16 -3.63 4.46 31.93
C LYS A 16 -3.37 3.95 30.51
N ALA A 17 -4.40 3.84 29.68
CA ALA A 17 -4.26 3.45 28.28
C ALA A 17 -3.44 4.47 27.48
N ALA A 18 -3.67 5.77 27.72
CA ALA A 18 -2.90 6.85 27.10
C ALA A 18 -1.43 6.82 27.51
N GLN A 19 -1.13 6.60 28.80
CA GLN A 19 0.24 6.49 29.30
C GLN A 19 0.99 5.31 28.69
N ILE A 20 0.34 4.14 28.56
CA ILE A 20 0.94 2.98 27.90
C ILE A 20 1.25 3.27 26.43
N MET A 21 0.39 4.02 25.75
CA MET A 21 0.61 4.41 24.36
C MET A 21 1.75 5.44 24.23
N GLU A 22 1.84 6.40 25.14
CA GLU A 22 2.95 7.36 25.22
C GLU A 22 4.28 6.64 25.43
N GLU A 23 4.35 5.74 26.42
CA GLU A 23 5.56 4.95 26.70
C GLU A 23 5.96 4.09 25.49
N HIS A 24 5.00 3.53 24.76
CA HIS A 24 5.29 2.79 23.53
C HIS A 24 5.90 3.70 22.45
N ILE A 25 5.37 4.91 22.28
CA ILE A 25 5.89 5.88 21.31
C ILE A 25 7.31 6.33 21.72
N ASP A 26 7.54 6.63 22.99
CA ASP A 26 8.87 7.03 23.49
C ASP A 26 9.92 5.93 23.29
N ASN A 27 9.53 4.67 23.51
CA ASN A 27 10.41 3.53 23.26
C ASN A 27 10.76 3.38 21.78
N GLU A 28 9.80 3.56 20.87
CA GLU A 28 10.06 3.53 19.43
C GLU A 28 10.93 4.72 18.99
N MET A 29 10.73 5.93 19.54
CA MET A 29 11.62 7.06 19.27
C MET A 29 13.06 6.78 19.72
N ASN A 30 13.24 6.31 20.95
CA ASN A 30 14.57 5.95 21.48
C ASN A 30 15.25 4.88 20.62
N ARG A 31 14.48 3.89 20.14
CA ARG A 31 14.99 2.86 19.24
C ARG A 31 15.47 3.48 17.92
N LEU A 32 14.67 4.35 17.31
CA LEU A 32 15.02 5.00 16.04
C LEU A 32 16.25 5.90 16.17
N GLU A 33 16.40 6.60 17.29
CA GLU A 33 17.56 7.46 17.56
C GLU A 33 18.86 6.67 17.79
N ASN A 34 18.75 5.47 18.37
CA ASN A 34 19.88 4.61 18.71
C ASN A 34 20.03 3.40 17.76
N MET A 35 19.45 3.46 16.57
CA MET A 35 19.62 2.42 15.57
C MET A 35 21.10 2.24 15.20
N ASP A 36 21.55 0.99 15.17
CA ASP A 36 22.91 0.66 14.76
C ASP A 36 23.08 0.63 13.23
N GLU A 37 24.34 0.59 12.79
CA GLU A 37 24.69 0.60 11.37
C GLU A 37 24.19 -0.66 10.63
N ASP A 38 24.14 -1.81 11.31
CA ASP A 38 23.68 -3.08 10.73
C ASP A 38 22.17 -3.07 10.48
N GLU A 39 21.38 -2.54 11.41
CA GLU A 39 19.93 -2.37 11.26
C GLU A 39 19.61 -1.41 10.10
N LEU A 40 20.35 -0.31 9.98
CA LEU A 40 20.21 0.63 8.87
C LEU A 40 20.53 -0.03 7.52
N GLU A 41 21.58 -0.86 7.46
CA GLU A 41 21.94 -1.61 6.26
C GLU A 41 20.86 -2.63 5.87
N ILE A 42 20.23 -3.30 6.86
CA ILE A 42 19.10 -4.20 6.60
C ILE A 42 17.92 -3.43 6.00
N ILE A 43 17.56 -2.27 6.55
CA ILE A 43 16.49 -1.42 5.98
C ILE A 43 16.82 -1.01 4.55
N ARG A 44 18.07 -0.58 4.31
CA ARG A 44 18.53 -0.18 2.98
C ARG A 44 18.41 -1.34 1.98
N ARG A 45 18.86 -2.53 2.34
CA ARG A 45 18.75 -3.73 1.50
C ARG A 45 17.30 -4.06 1.16
N ARG A 46 16.41 -4.06 2.16
CA ARG A 46 14.97 -4.30 1.95
C ARG A 46 14.37 -3.29 0.96
N ARG A 47 14.65 -2.00 1.14
CA ARG A 47 14.19 -0.94 0.21
C ARG A 47 14.71 -1.16 -1.21
N VAL A 48 15.99 -1.50 -1.36
CA VAL A 48 16.57 -1.78 -2.69
C VAL A 48 15.92 -3.01 -3.34
N GLU A 49 15.64 -4.07 -2.58
CA GLU A 49 14.93 -5.24 -3.08
C GLU A 49 13.50 -4.93 -3.50
N GLU A 50 12.77 -4.14 -2.71
CA GLU A 50 11.42 -3.67 -3.04
C GLU A 50 11.43 -2.83 -4.33
N LEU A 51 12.36 -1.89 -4.45
CA LEU A 51 12.52 -1.08 -5.67
C LEU A 51 12.82 -1.94 -6.89
N LYS A 52 13.69 -2.95 -6.76
CA LYS A 52 13.97 -3.91 -7.84
C LYS A 52 12.72 -4.70 -8.22
N LYS A 53 11.91 -5.14 -7.26
CA LYS A 53 10.63 -5.84 -7.53
C LYS A 53 9.65 -4.93 -8.28
N ILE A 54 9.49 -3.68 -7.83
CA ILE A 54 8.63 -2.68 -8.48
C ILE A 54 9.11 -2.42 -9.92
N GLN A 55 10.41 -2.25 -10.13
CA GLN A 55 10.97 -2.01 -11.46
C GLN A 55 10.76 -3.22 -12.38
N LYS A 56 10.95 -4.44 -11.89
CA LYS A 56 10.69 -5.66 -12.65
C LYS A 56 9.22 -5.76 -13.04
N ALA A 57 8.30 -5.55 -12.09
CA ALA A 57 6.86 -5.56 -12.35
C ALA A 57 6.47 -4.50 -13.39
N LYS A 58 7.05 -3.30 -13.30
CA LYS A 58 6.82 -2.23 -14.30
C LYS A 58 7.34 -2.63 -15.68
N ALA A 59 8.53 -3.21 -15.77
CA ALA A 59 9.08 -3.68 -17.04
C ALA A 59 8.23 -4.80 -17.66
N GLU A 60 7.74 -5.72 -16.83
CA GLU A 60 6.81 -6.76 -17.24
C GLU A 60 5.49 -6.17 -17.75
N MET A 61 4.88 -5.22 -17.03
CA MET A 61 3.68 -4.51 -17.50
C MET A 61 3.91 -3.82 -18.85
N LEU A 62 5.04 -3.11 -19.00
CA LEU A 62 5.40 -2.49 -20.27
C LEU A 62 5.54 -3.51 -21.40
N SER A 63 6.12 -4.69 -21.13
CA SER A 63 6.23 -5.77 -22.12
C SER A 63 4.87 -6.37 -22.52
N HIS A 64 3.88 -6.30 -21.64
CA HIS A 64 2.50 -6.67 -21.93
C HIS A 64 1.68 -5.55 -22.61
N GLY A 65 2.31 -4.44 -23.02
CA GLY A 65 1.64 -3.35 -23.74
C GLY A 65 1.04 -2.25 -22.87
N HIS A 66 1.27 -2.28 -21.54
CA HIS A 66 0.73 -1.24 -20.65
C HIS A 66 1.29 0.15 -20.98
N GLY A 67 0.45 1.17 -20.83
CA GLY A 67 0.81 2.57 -21.13
C GLY A 67 0.55 2.98 -22.58
N LYS A 68 -0.07 2.11 -23.38
CA LYS A 68 -0.55 2.41 -24.73
C LYS A 68 -2.07 2.29 -24.80
N TYR A 69 -2.65 3.00 -25.76
CA TYR A 69 -4.04 2.79 -26.18
C TYR A 69 -4.01 1.88 -27.41
N GLU A 70 -4.71 0.75 -27.33
CA GLU A 70 -4.83 -0.23 -28.42
C GLU A 70 -6.32 -0.47 -28.66
N GLU A 71 -6.73 -0.40 -29.93
CA GLU A 71 -8.09 -0.74 -30.34
C GLU A 71 -8.18 -2.25 -30.61
N VAL A 72 -9.28 -2.83 -30.17
CA VAL A 72 -9.54 -4.27 -30.27
C VAL A 72 -10.82 -4.44 -31.06
N ALA A 73 -10.75 -5.10 -32.21
CA ALA A 73 -11.85 -5.09 -33.18
C ALA A 73 -12.87 -6.22 -32.91
N ASP A 74 -12.44 -7.29 -32.25
CA ASP A 74 -13.27 -8.47 -32.00
C ASP A 74 -13.15 -9.06 -30.58
N GLU A 75 -14.09 -9.96 -30.28
CA GLU A 75 -14.18 -10.64 -28.99
C GLU A 75 -12.94 -11.50 -28.68
N LYS A 76 -12.33 -12.11 -29.70
CA LYS A 76 -11.19 -13.00 -29.52
C LYS A 76 -9.96 -12.21 -29.08
N GLU A 77 -9.66 -11.12 -29.77
CA GLU A 77 -8.57 -10.22 -29.45
C GLU A 77 -8.76 -9.60 -28.05
N PHE A 78 -10.00 -9.24 -27.69
CA PHE A 78 -10.34 -8.76 -26.35
C PHE A 78 -10.00 -9.80 -25.26
N PHE A 79 -10.36 -11.06 -25.47
CA PHE A 79 -10.02 -12.13 -24.51
C PHE A 79 -8.53 -12.44 -24.47
N GLU A 80 -7.82 -12.32 -25.58
CA GLU A 80 -6.36 -12.48 -25.59
C GLU A 80 -5.66 -11.35 -24.81
N ALA A 81 -6.11 -10.10 -24.99
CA ALA A 81 -5.59 -8.95 -24.26
C ALA A 81 -5.83 -9.08 -22.75
N THR A 82 -7.04 -9.47 -22.34
CA THR A 82 -7.39 -9.63 -20.92
C THR A 82 -6.73 -10.82 -20.24
N LYS A 83 -6.34 -11.86 -20.98
CA LYS A 83 -5.57 -13.00 -20.44
C LYS A 83 -4.09 -12.69 -20.23
N LYS A 84 -3.52 -11.76 -21.01
CA LYS A 84 -2.09 -11.39 -20.95
C LYS A 84 -1.75 -10.59 -19.69
N SER A 85 -2.71 -9.92 -19.06
CA SER A 85 -2.43 -9.12 -17.87
C SER A 85 -3.56 -9.14 -16.86
N LYS A 86 -3.21 -9.09 -15.57
CA LYS A 86 -4.17 -9.03 -14.48
C LYS A 86 -4.94 -7.70 -14.42
N ASN A 87 -4.31 -6.61 -14.87
CA ASN A 87 -4.89 -5.27 -14.85
C ASN A 87 -5.14 -4.82 -16.28
N VAL A 88 -6.38 -4.48 -16.62
CA VAL A 88 -6.75 -3.95 -17.93
C VAL A 88 -7.81 -2.85 -17.73
N VAL A 89 -7.69 -1.77 -18.48
CA VAL A 89 -8.71 -0.71 -18.56
C VAL A 89 -9.31 -0.77 -19.95
N CYS A 90 -10.59 -1.12 -20.04
CA CYS A 90 -11.30 -1.26 -21.31
C CYS A 90 -12.30 -0.11 -21.47
N LEU A 91 -12.26 0.55 -22.64
CA LEU A 91 -13.25 1.53 -23.05
C LEU A 91 -14.10 0.93 -24.17
N PHE A 92 -15.38 0.69 -23.91
CA PHE A 92 -16.34 0.28 -24.93
C PHE A 92 -17.00 1.53 -25.54
N TYR A 93 -16.98 1.64 -26.87
CA TYR A 93 -17.59 2.74 -27.60
C TYR A 93 -18.24 2.26 -28.90
N LEU A 94 -19.02 3.14 -29.53
CA LEU A 94 -19.59 2.96 -30.87
C LEU A 94 -19.00 4.02 -31.81
N ASP A 95 -18.85 3.67 -33.08
CA ASP A 95 -18.38 4.61 -34.10
C ASP A 95 -19.25 5.87 -34.14
N GLY A 96 -18.61 7.03 -33.99
CA GLY A 96 -19.27 8.34 -33.97
C GLY A 96 -19.58 8.91 -32.57
N ASN A 97 -19.29 8.18 -31.48
CA ASN A 97 -19.49 8.64 -30.10
C ASN A 97 -18.19 8.83 -29.30
N MET A 98 -17.03 8.93 -29.96
CA MET A 98 -15.78 9.36 -29.31
C MET A 98 -15.94 10.81 -28.82
N ARG A 99 -15.92 11.01 -27.50
CA ARG A 99 -15.96 12.34 -26.88
C ARG A 99 -14.60 13.01 -26.90
#